data_AF-A0A6M1SZI4-F1
#
_entry.id   AF-A0A6M1SZI4-F1
#
_cell.length_a   1.000
_cell.length_b   1.000
_cell.length_c   1.000
_cell.angle_alpha   90.00
_cell.angle_beta   90.00
_cell.angle_gamma   90.00
#
_symmetry.space_group_name_H-M   'P 1'
#
loop_
_entity.id
_entity.type
_entity.pdbx_description
1 polymer ?
#
loop_
_entity_poly.entity_id
_entity_poly.type
_entity_poly.pdbx_seq_one_letter_code
_entity_poly.pdbx_strand_id
1 'polypeptide(L)'
;MTDKEKDVAFLADEFGLTARRAAALVSGTPEEASALAQAQLEAERNKDPYGDVPAPVSPEEHEVEGNGGLQKTVVRRPNKASRTGP
;
A
#
# COMPACT_ATOMS: atom_id res chain seq x y z
N MET A 1 2.93 -23.41 -13.29
CA MET A 1 1.53 -23.41 -12.84
C MET A 1 0.83 -24.59 -13.48
N THR A 2 0.40 -25.56 -12.68
CA THR A 2 -0.39 -26.71 -13.16
C THR A 2 -1.82 -26.28 -13.48
N ASP A 3 -2.57 -27.03 -14.29
CA ASP A 3 -3.98 -26.68 -14.59
C ASP A 3 -4.84 -26.65 -13.32
N LYS A 4 -4.59 -27.56 -12.37
CA LYS A 4 -5.29 -27.57 -11.08
C LYS A 4 -5.01 -26.32 -10.24
N GLU A 5 -3.77 -25.78 -10.25
CA GLU A 5 -3.46 -24.53 -9.56
C GLU A 5 -4.22 -23.35 -10.16
N LYS A 6 -4.38 -23.31 -11.48
CA LYS A 6 -5.18 -22.28 -12.16
C LYS A 6 -6.66 -22.39 -11.82
N ASP A 7 -7.20 -23.60 -11.77
CA ASP A 7 -8.58 -23.85 -11.39
C ASP A 7 -8.83 -23.42 -9.93
N VAL A 8 -7.90 -23.70 -9.03
CA VAL A 8 -7.97 -23.25 -7.63
C VAL A 8 -7.91 -21.73 -7.52
N ALA A 9 -7.02 -21.07 -8.26
CA ALA A 9 -6.93 -19.61 -8.29
C ALA A 9 -8.22 -18.98 -8.83
N PHE A 10 -8.76 -19.52 -9.92
CA PHE A 10 -10.03 -19.07 -10.49
C PHE A 10 -11.19 -19.23 -9.50
N LEU A 11 -11.29 -20.38 -8.83
CA LEU A 11 -12.31 -20.62 -7.81
C LEU A 11 -12.18 -19.69 -6.60
N ALA A 12 -10.95 -19.33 -6.22
CA ALA A 12 -10.69 -18.41 -5.13
C ALA A 12 -11.07 -16.96 -5.51
N ASP A 13 -10.61 -16.49 -6.66
CA ASP A 13 -10.81 -15.11 -7.12
C ASP A 13 -12.26 -14.84 -7.56
N GLU A 14 -12.84 -15.72 -8.39
CA GLU A 14 -14.14 -15.47 -9.02
C GLU A 14 -15.32 -15.80 -8.10
N PHE A 15 -15.18 -16.83 -7.25
CA PHE A 15 -16.24 -17.28 -6.35
C PHE A 15 -16.00 -16.92 -4.89
N GLY A 16 -14.90 -16.25 -4.56
CA GLY A 16 -14.55 -15.87 -3.19
C GLY A 16 -14.35 -17.07 -2.27
N LEU A 17 -14.00 -18.23 -2.82
CA LEU A 17 -13.77 -19.43 -2.02
C LEU A 17 -12.41 -19.33 -1.32
N THR A 18 -12.34 -19.85 -0.10
CA THR A 18 -11.04 -19.99 0.57
C THR A 18 -10.17 -20.98 -0.18
N ALA A 19 -8.84 -20.74 -0.22
CA ALA A 19 -7.88 -21.62 -0.91
C ALA A 19 -8.05 -23.09 -0.53
N ARG A 20 -8.38 -23.38 0.75
CA ARG A 20 -8.63 -24.74 1.23
C ARG A 20 -9.90 -25.37 0.65
N ARG A 21 -10.97 -24.59 0.48
CA ARG A 21 -12.23 -25.08 -0.14
C ARG A 21 -12.08 -25.23 -1.65
N ALA A 22 -11.46 -24.26 -2.31
CA ALA A 22 -11.17 -24.34 -3.74
C ALA A 22 -10.29 -25.55 -4.06
N ALA A 23 -9.21 -25.76 -3.30
CA ALA A 23 -8.35 -26.93 -3.47
C ALA A 23 -9.07 -28.25 -3.23
N ALA A 24 -9.95 -28.34 -2.23
CA ALA A 24 -10.73 -29.55 -1.95
C ALA A 24 -11.72 -29.91 -3.08
N LEU A 25 -12.19 -28.93 -3.86
CA LEU A 25 -13.10 -29.16 -5.00
C LEU A 25 -12.36 -29.69 -6.24
N VAL A 26 -11.08 -29.30 -6.41
CA VAL A 26 -10.26 -29.66 -7.58
C VAL A 26 -9.42 -30.91 -7.34
N SER A 27 -9.04 -31.18 -6.09
CA SER A 27 -8.20 -32.30 -5.71
C SER A 27 -8.94 -33.64 -5.73
N GLY A 28 -8.25 -34.71 -6.11
CA GLY A 28 -8.77 -36.08 -5.94
C GLY A 28 -8.48 -36.67 -4.55
N THR A 29 -7.52 -36.11 -3.81
CA THR A 29 -7.07 -36.60 -2.51
C THR A 29 -6.82 -35.45 -1.52
N PRO A 30 -6.91 -35.71 -0.20
CA PRO A 30 -6.70 -34.66 0.82
C PRO A 30 -5.25 -34.13 0.88
N GLU A 31 -4.28 -34.95 0.50
CA GLU A 31 -2.86 -34.56 0.43
C GLU A 31 -2.62 -33.56 -0.70
N GLU A 32 -3.20 -33.85 -1.88
CA GLU A 32 -3.14 -32.95 -3.03
C GLU A 32 -3.87 -31.62 -2.74
N ALA A 33 -5.03 -31.68 -2.07
CA ALA A 33 -5.76 -30.49 -1.63
C ALA A 33 -4.91 -29.57 -0.76
N SER A 34 -4.13 -30.16 0.14
CA SER A 34 -3.30 -29.41 1.09
C SER A 34 -2.13 -28.72 0.37
N ALA A 35 -1.49 -29.43 -0.58
CA ALA A 35 -0.43 -28.87 -1.41
C ALA A 35 -0.93 -27.71 -2.29
N LEU A 36 -2.08 -27.89 -2.95
CA LEU A 36 -2.69 -26.86 -3.79
C LEU A 36 -3.12 -25.63 -2.99
N ALA A 37 -3.71 -25.83 -1.81
CA ALA A 37 -4.10 -24.72 -0.93
C ALA A 37 -2.88 -23.92 -0.45
N GLN A 38 -1.78 -24.60 -0.14
CA GLN A 38 -0.54 -23.94 0.28
C GLN A 38 0.10 -23.17 -0.88
N ALA A 39 0.13 -23.74 -2.09
CA ALA A 39 0.63 -23.07 -3.28
C ALA A 39 -0.15 -21.78 -3.59
N GLN A 40 -1.49 -21.81 -3.47
CA GLN A 40 -2.32 -20.62 -3.67
C GLN A 40 -2.04 -19.54 -2.62
N LEU A 41 -1.91 -19.91 -1.35
CA LEU A 41 -1.56 -18.97 -0.28
C LEU A 41 -0.19 -18.31 -0.49
N GLU A 42 0.79 -19.06 -0.97
CA GLU A 42 2.11 -18.51 -1.30
C GLU A 42 2.03 -17.55 -2.49
N ALA A 43 1.23 -17.89 -3.52
CA ALA A 43 1.01 -17.02 -4.67
C ALA A 43 0.32 -15.71 -4.27
N GLU A 44 -0.75 -15.78 -3.47
CA GLU A 44 -1.46 -14.62 -2.90
C GLU A 44 -0.51 -13.72 -2.10
N ARG A 45 0.34 -14.32 -1.25
CA ARG A 45 1.28 -13.57 -0.42
C ARG A 45 2.33 -12.82 -1.25
N ASN A 46 2.69 -13.37 -2.41
CA ASN A 46 3.67 -12.77 -3.32
C ASN A 46 3.03 -11.82 -4.34
N LYS A 47 1.70 -11.72 -4.39
CA LYS A 47 0.96 -10.83 -5.30
C LYS A 47 1.10 -9.40 -4.79
N ASP A 48 1.75 -8.54 -5.59
CA ASP A 48 1.84 -7.11 -5.29
C ASP A 48 0.46 -6.46 -5.46
N PRO A 49 -0.17 -5.93 -4.40
CA PRO A 49 -1.48 -5.31 -4.49
C PRO A 49 -1.48 -4.00 -5.30
N TYR A 50 -0.32 -3.38 -5.55
CA TYR A 50 -0.20 -2.08 -6.21
C TYR A 50 0.58 -2.12 -7.52
N GLY A 51 1.01 -3.30 -7.98
CA GLY A 51 1.99 -3.43 -9.08
C GLY A 51 1.63 -2.72 -10.39
N ASP A 52 0.33 -2.62 -10.70
CA ASP A 52 -0.17 -1.99 -11.94
C ASP A 52 -0.71 -0.55 -11.76
N VAL A 53 -0.68 -0.02 -10.53
CA VAL A 53 -1.18 1.34 -10.28
C VAL A 53 -0.07 2.33 -10.64
N PRO A 54 -0.25 3.20 -11.65
CA PRO A 54 0.75 4.21 -11.97
C PRO A 54 0.95 5.09 -10.74
N ALA A 55 2.21 5.27 -10.33
CA ALA A 55 2.54 6.21 -9.26
C ALA A 55 1.99 7.59 -9.65
N PRO A 56 1.26 8.28 -8.74
CA PRO A 56 0.82 9.63 -9.04
C PRO A 56 2.04 10.48 -9.33
N VAL A 57 1.97 11.21 -10.45
CA VAL A 57 3.00 12.20 -10.79
C VAL A 57 3.07 13.16 -9.62
N SER A 58 4.28 13.39 -9.08
CA SER A 58 4.47 14.37 -8.01
C SER A 58 3.76 15.65 -8.41
N PRO A 59 2.96 16.27 -7.53
CA PRO A 59 2.43 17.59 -7.82
C PRO A 59 3.60 18.47 -8.25
N GLU A 60 3.47 19.11 -9.42
CA GLU A 60 4.45 20.09 -9.85
C GLU A 60 4.63 21.06 -8.70
N GLU A 61 5.87 21.24 -8.25
CA GLU A 61 6.21 22.37 -7.38
C GLU A 61 5.89 23.62 -8.20
N HIS A 62 4.66 24.11 -8.09
CA HIS A 62 4.34 25.43 -8.58
C HIS A 62 5.23 26.39 -7.79
N GLU A 63 6.26 26.95 -8.43
CA GLU A 63 6.92 28.13 -7.93
C GLU A 63 5.83 29.18 -7.71
N VAL A 64 5.45 29.39 -6.45
CA VAL A 64 4.56 30.47 -6.08
C VAL A 64 5.38 31.73 -6.26
N GLU A 65 5.27 32.35 -7.45
CA GLU A 65 5.91 33.61 -7.76
C GLU A 65 5.32 34.69 -6.84
N GLY A 66 5.99 34.90 -5.70
CA GLY A 66 5.61 35.87 -4.70
C GLY A 66 4.99 35.26 -3.45
N ASN A 67 5.74 35.34 -2.35
CA ASN A 67 5.15 35.41 -1.01
C ASN A 67 4.13 36.55 -1.03
N GLY A 68 2.83 36.24 -1.17
CA GLY A 68 1.73 37.18 -1.42
C GLY A 68 1.46 38.19 -0.29
N GLY A 69 2.44 39.00 0.07
CA GLY A 69 2.34 40.09 1.06
C GLY A 69 2.01 39.66 2.49
N LEU A 70 1.93 38.35 2.76
CA LEU A 70 1.42 37.82 4.04
C LEU A 70 2.45 37.83 5.18
N GLN A 71 3.72 38.10 4.89
CA GLN A 71 4.74 38.23 5.92
C GLN A 71 4.94 39.71 6.28
N LYS A 72 4.38 40.13 7.42
CA LYS A 72 4.65 41.45 7.99
C LYS A 72 6.07 41.48 8.57
N THR A 73 6.82 42.53 8.22
CA THR A 73 8.12 42.83 8.84
C THR A 73 7.96 43.10 10.33
N VAL A 74 8.56 42.24 11.16
CA VAL A 74 8.58 42.43 12.61
C VAL A 74 9.59 43.53 12.93
N VAL A 75 9.10 44.72 13.28
CA VAL A 75 9.94 45.80 13.81
C VAL A 75 10.43 45.38 15.20
N ARG A 76 11.71 45.01 15.31
CA ARG A 76 12.33 44.69 16.60
C ARG A 76 12.37 45.95 17.46
N ARG A 77 11.52 46.00 18.50
CA ARG A 77 11.57 47.03 19.53
C ARG A 77 12.64 46.62 20.56
N PRO A 78 13.66 47.44 20.86
CA PRO A 78 14.61 47.12 21.91
C PRO A 78 13.90 47.13 23.28
N ASN A 79 14.02 46.04 24.03
CA ASN A 79 13.50 45.94 25.39
C ASN A 79 14.25 46.92 26.31
N LYS A 80 13.53 47.89 26.90
CA LYS A 80 14.02 48.72 28.02
C LYS A 80 14.00 47.90 29.32
N ALA A 81 14.86 46.90 29.44
CA ALA A 81 15.05 46.19 30.71
C ALA A 81 16.45 45.57 30.80
N SER A 82 17.48 46.42 30.70
CA SER A 82 18.83 46.08 31.17
C SER A 82 19.27 47.11 32.22
N ARG A 83 18.53 47.17 33.33
CA ARG A 83 18.97 47.81 34.58
C ARG A 83 18.52 46.96 35.76
N THR A 84 19.24 45.86 35.98
CA THR A 84 19.42 45.30 37.32
C THR A 84 20.82 44.70 37.39
N GLY A 85 21.80 45.55 37.74
CA GLY A 85 22.93 45.15 38.59
C GLY A 85 22.64 45.72 39.99
N PRO A 86 23.31 45.27 41.07
CA PRO A 86 24.67 44.75 41.14
C PRO A 86 24.79 43.22 41.21
#